data_AF-A0A9D6SSM3-F1
#
_entry.id   AF-A0A9D6SSM3-F1
#
_cell.length_a   1.000
_cell.length_b   1.000
_cell.length_c   1.000
_cell.angle_alpha   90.00
_cell.angle_beta   90.00
_cell.angle_gamma   90.00
#
_symmetry.space_group_name_H-M   'P 1'
#
loop_
_entity.id
_entity.type
_entity.pdbx_description
1 polymer ?
#
loop_
_entity_poly.entity_id
_entity_poly.type
_entity_poly.pdbx_seq_one_letter_code
_entity_poly.pdbx_strand_id
1 'polypeptide(L)'
;MLPDVLTLSEAGVPGYDLYGWWGMLAPAGTQSGIVMKLNAALVKGLNAADIRKRFADEGVEVVANTPTEFGDFFQKEITKWDGLFTGAAKPSM
;
A
#
# COMPACT_ATOMS: atom_id res chain seq x y z
N MET A 1 14.32 6.12 7.11
CA MET A 1 14.87 4.99 6.32
C MET A 1 16.17 4.53 6.96
N LEU A 2 16.37 3.22 7.14
CA LEU A 2 17.55 2.61 7.78
C LEU A 2 18.49 2.07 6.70
N PRO A 3 19.49 2.85 6.22
CA PRO A 3 20.25 2.51 5.01
C PRO A 3 21.21 1.32 5.20
N ASP A 4 21.61 1.03 6.44
CA ASP A 4 22.56 -0.04 6.75
C ASP A 4 21.88 -1.40 6.96
N VAL A 5 20.55 -1.46 6.87
CA VAL A 5 19.78 -2.70 7.04
C VAL A 5 19.46 -3.27 5.67
N LEU A 6 19.97 -4.47 5.39
CA LEU A 6 19.66 -5.20 4.16
C LEU A 6 18.20 -5.64 4.14
N THR A 7 17.58 -5.57 2.97
CA THR A 7 16.33 -6.27 2.70
C THR A 7 16.56 -7.78 2.68
N LEU A 8 15.50 -8.57 2.85
CA LEU A 8 15.60 -10.04 2.74
C LEU A 8 15.98 -10.49 1.33
N SER A 9 15.55 -9.75 0.30
CA SER A 9 15.97 -10.01 -1.08
C SER A 9 17.48 -9.82 -1.27
N GLU A 10 18.08 -8.80 -0.65
CA GLU A 10 19.53 -8.58 -0.69
C GLU A 10 20.30 -9.58 0.19
N ALA A 11 19.66 -10.08 1.27
CA ALA A 11 20.23 -11.06 2.18
C ALA A 11 20.14 -12.52 1.69
N GLY A 12 19.71 -12.74 0.44
CA GLY A 12 19.70 -14.06 -0.19
C GLY A 12 18.35 -14.79 -0.19
N VAL A 13 17.23 -14.07 -0.06
CA VAL A 13 15.87 -14.60 -0.23
C VAL A 13 15.19 -13.94 -1.46
N PRO A 14 15.48 -14.41 -2.69
CA PRO A 14 15.09 -13.71 -3.90
C PRO A 14 13.57 -13.53 -4.04
N GLY A 15 13.13 -12.31 -4.36
CA GLY A 15 11.72 -12.00 -4.56
C GLY A 15 10.91 -11.84 -3.27
N TYR A 16 11.57 -11.86 -2.09
CA TYR A 16 10.93 -11.52 -0.84
C TYR A 16 10.67 -10.01 -0.76
N ASP A 17 9.43 -9.63 -1.02
CA ASP A 17 8.92 -8.26 -0.88
C ASP A 17 7.52 -8.28 -0.24
N LEU A 18 7.51 -8.06 1.08
CA LEU A 18 6.31 -7.99 1.90
C LEU A 18 6.38 -6.74 2.77
N TYR A 19 5.33 -5.94 2.67
CA TYR A 19 5.15 -4.74 3.47
C TYR A 19 3.70 -4.62 3.90
N GLY A 20 3.48 -3.99 5.05
CA GLY A 20 2.15 -3.61 5.50
C GLY A 20 1.70 -2.34 4.81
N TRP A 21 0.43 -2.28 4.43
CA TRP A 21 -0.16 -1.10 3.83
C TRP A 21 -1.51 -0.78 4.46
N TRP A 22 -1.91 0.49 4.33
CA TRP A 22 -3.21 0.99 4.75
C TRP A 22 -3.95 1.58 3.56
N GLY A 23 -5.26 1.47 3.58
CA GLY A 23 -6.14 2.04 2.57
C GLY A 23 -7.47 2.46 3.16
N MET A 24 -8.21 3.27 2.42
CA MET A 24 -9.53 3.71 2.82
C MET A 24 -10.58 3.23 1.82
N LEU A 25 -11.65 2.64 2.34
CA LEU A 25 -12.77 2.14 1.55
C LEU A 25 -14.04 2.93 1.89
N ALA A 26 -14.92 3.04 0.90
CA ALA A 26 -16.27 3.56 1.07
C ALA A 26 -17.29 2.43 0.86
N PRO A 27 -18.52 2.53 1.40
CA PRO A 27 -19.57 1.54 1.15
C PRO A 27 -19.84 1.31 -0.34
N ALA A 28 -20.20 0.08 -0.69
CA ALA A 28 -20.59 -0.27 -2.07
C ALA A 28 -21.77 0.62 -2.52
N GLY A 29 -21.69 1.12 -3.75
CA GLY A 29 -22.70 2.04 -4.31
C GLY A 29 -22.54 3.50 -3.90
N THR A 30 -21.51 3.87 -3.14
CA THR A 30 -21.18 5.29 -2.89
C THR A 30 -20.98 6.00 -4.23
N GLN A 31 -21.67 7.13 -4.43
CA GLN A 31 -21.59 7.90 -5.67
C GLN A 31 -20.15 8.35 -5.96
N SER A 32 -19.74 8.27 -7.23
CA SER A 32 -18.38 8.61 -7.67
C SER A 32 -17.95 10.01 -7.24
N GLY A 33 -18.85 11.00 -7.31
CA GLY A 33 -18.57 12.37 -6.86
C GLY A 33 -18.19 12.46 -5.37
N ILE A 34 -18.82 11.63 -4.52
CA ILE A 34 -18.49 11.56 -3.09
C ILE A 34 -17.12 10.91 -2.90
N VAL A 35 -16.84 9.80 -3.62
CA VAL A 35 -15.54 9.12 -3.58
C VAL A 35 -14.42 10.07 -3.99
N MET A 36 -14.61 10.82 -5.07
CA MET A 36 -13.62 11.79 -5.56
C MET A 36 -13.38 12.92 -4.55
N LYS A 37 -14.44 13.42 -3.90
CA LYS A 37 -14.30 14.45 -2.86
C LYS A 37 -13.53 13.94 -1.65
N LEU A 38 -13.79 12.71 -1.20
CA LEU A 38 -13.06 12.07 -0.11
C LEU A 38 -11.60 11.83 -0.47
N ASN A 39 -11.32 11.31 -1.66
CA ASN A 39 -9.96 11.12 -2.14
C ASN A 39 -9.18 12.44 -2.19
N ALA A 40 -9.76 13.50 -2.75
CA ALA A 40 -9.12 14.81 -2.80
C ALA A 40 -8.77 15.35 -1.40
N ALA A 41 -9.65 15.15 -0.41
CA ALA A 41 -9.40 15.53 0.97
C ALA A 41 -8.27 14.70 1.60
N LEU A 42 -8.23 13.38 1.37
CA LEU A 42 -7.14 12.53 1.83
C LEU A 42 -5.81 12.91 1.21
N VAL A 43 -5.75 13.04 -0.11
CA VAL A 43 -4.53 13.42 -0.83
C VAL A 43 -4.00 14.73 -0.27
N LYS A 44 -4.87 15.72 -0.02
CA LYS A 44 -4.45 16.98 0.60
C LYS A 44 -3.87 16.77 2.00
N GLY A 45 -4.53 16.01 2.86
CA GLY A 45 -4.07 15.75 4.24
C GLY A 45 -2.76 14.96 4.28
N LEU A 46 -2.68 13.88 3.51
CA LEU A 46 -1.49 13.04 3.37
C LEU A 46 -0.28 13.82 2.83
N ASN A 47 -0.51 14.85 2.02
CA ASN A 47 0.55 15.71 1.50
C ASN A 47 0.95 16.88 2.42
N ALA A 48 0.28 17.08 3.55
CA ALA A 48 0.70 18.09 4.52
C ALA A 48 2.08 17.74 5.10
N ALA A 49 2.96 18.74 5.23
CA ALA A 49 4.37 18.52 5.56
C ALA A 49 4.57 17.86 6.93
N ASP A 50 3.76 18.24 7.91
CA ASP A 50 3.72 17.65 9.26
C ASP A 50 3.28 16.19 9.23
N ILE A 51 2.27 15.85 8.42
CA ILE A 51 1.79 14.48 8.24
C ILE A 51 2.83 13.62 7.53
N ARG A 52 3.39 14.09 6.40
CA ARG A 52 4.46 13.38 5.68
C ARG A 52 5.67 13.14 6.58
N LYS A 53 6.07 14.15 7.36
CA LYS A 53 7.18 14.02 8.31
C LYS A 53 6.89 12.96 9.36
N ARG A 54 5.73 13.03 10.01
CA ARG A 54 5.36 12.07 11.04
C ARG A 54 5.36 10.63 10.52
N PHE A 55 4.74 10.40 9.36
CA PHE A 55 4.74 9.06 8.76
C PHE A 55 6.15 8.60 8.38
N ALA A 56 6.99 9.46 7.81
CA ALA A 56 8.37 9.11 7.51
C ALA A 56 9.19 8.78 8.77
N ASP A 57 8.98 9.50 9.87
CA ASP A 57 9.62 9.24 11.16
C ASP A 57 9.16 7.87 11.75
N GLU A 58 7.91 7.48 11.48
CA GLU A 58 7.34 6.16 11.84
C GLU A 58 7.66 5.05 10.80
N GLY A 59 8.42 5.36 9.75
CA GLY A 59 8.80 4.39 8.69
C GLY A 59 7.69 4.09 7.67
N VAL A 60 6.64 4.90 7.63
CA VAL A 60 5.52 4.79 6.70
C VAL A 60 5.75 5.66 5.47
N GLU A 61 5.65 5.05 4.29
CA GLU A 61 5.64 5.77 3.02
C GLU A 61 4.21 6.26 2.70
N VAL A 62 4.10 7.56 2.41
CA VAL A 62 2.82 8.15 2.00
C VAL A 62 2.56 7.91 0.53
N VAL A 63 1.61 7.03 0.24
CA VAL A 63 1.07 6.79 -1.10
C VAL A 63 -0.30 7.48 -1.20
N ALA A 64 -0.40 8.49 -2.07
CA ALA A 64 -1.58 9.33 -2.25
C ALA A 64 -2.16 9.14 -3.66
N ASN A 65 -2.50 7.89 -3.98
CA ASN A 65 -2.96 7.46 -5.29
C ASN A 65 -4.45 7.82 -5.55
N THR A 66 -4.87 7.62 -6.79
CA THR A 66 -6.26 7.75 -7.21
C THR A 66 -7.09 6.54 -6.76
N PRO A 67 -8.43 6.66 -6.69
CA PRO A 67 -9.30 5.53 -6.35
C PRO A 67 -9.13 4.33 -7.30
N THR A 68 -8.88 4.58 -8.59
CA THR A 68 -8.64 3.53 -9.59
C THR A 68 -7.33 2.79 -9.32
N GLU A 69 -6.23 3.51 -9.11
CA GLU A 69 -4.93 2.92 -8.80
C GLU A 69 -4.97 2.11 -7.50
N PHE A 70 -5.70 2.60 -6.49
CA PHE A 70 -5.90 1.86 -5.25
C PHE A 70 -6.73 0.58 -5.48
N GLY A 71 -7.77 0.64 -6.31
CA GLY A 71 -8.55 -0.53 -6.69
C GLY A 71 -7.71 -1.61 -7.38
N ASP A 72 -6.86 -1.22 -8.32
CA ASP A 72 -5.95 -2.12 -9.03
C ASP A 72 -4.92 -2.75 -8.07
N PHE A 73 -4.35 -1.94 -7.18
CA PHE A 73 -3.45 -2.42 -6.14
C PHE A 73 -4.14 -3.42 -5.20
N PHE A 74 -5.35 -3.11 -4.74
CA PHE A 74 -6.10 -3.97 -3.83
C PHE A 74 -6.42 -5.34 -4.45
N GLN A 75 -6.80 -5.38 -5.74
CA GLN A 75 -7.01 -6.63 -6.46
C GLN A 75 -5.73 -7.46 -6.62
N LYS A 76 -4.59 -6.80 -6.86
CA LYS A 76 -3.28 -7.47 -6.91
C LYS A 76 -2.92 -8.07 -5.56
N GLU A 77 -3.15 -7.35 -4.47
CA GLU A 77 -2.89 -7.84 -3.11
C GLU A 77 -3.78 -9.04 -2.78
N ILE A 78 -5.08 -8.99 -3.07
CA ILE A 78 -5.98 -10.15 -2.91
C ILE A 78 -5.43 -11.36 -3.65
N THR A 79 -5.03 -11.19 -4.91
CA THR A 79 -4.49 -12.27 -5.74
C THR A 79 -3.17 -12.82 -5.16
N LYS A 80 -2.27 -11.94 -4.71
CA LYS A 80 -1.00 -12.31 -4.08
C LYS A 80 -1.25 -13.16 -2.84
N TRP A 81 -2.12 -12.70 -1.94
CA TRP A 81 -2.39 -13.38 -0.67
C TRP A 81 -3.14 -14.70 -0.88
N ASP A 82 -4.13 -14.75 -1.77
CA ASP A 82 -4.81 -16.00 -2.12
C ASP A 82 -3.83 -17.05 -2.67
N GLY A 83 -2.93 -16.63 -3.56
CA GLY A 83 -1.88 -17.50 -4.07
C GLY A 83 -0.97 -18.04 -2.95
N LEU A 84 -0.59 -17.21 -1.98
CA LEU A 84 0.26 -17.61 -0.86
C LEU A 84 -0.46 -18.60 0.07
N PHE A 85 -1.74 -18.40 0.36
CA PHE A 85 -2.50 -19.29 1.25
C PHE A 85 -2.86 -20.62 0.60
N THR A 86 -3.16 -20.63 -0.70
CA THR A 86 -3.49 -21.84 -1.46
C THR A 86 -2.24 -22.63 -1.88
N GLY A 87 -1.06 -22.04 -1.77
CA GLY A 87 0.20 -22.61 -2.24
C GLY A 87 0.39 -22.54 -3.76
N ALA A 88 -0.51 -21.86 -4.48
CA ALA A 88 -0.40 -21.59 -5.91
C ALA A 88 0.73 -20.57 -6.19
N ALA A 89 0.96 -19.64 -5.27
CA ALA A 89 2.16 -18.82 -5.22
C ALA A 89 3.19 -19.54 -4.35
N LYS A 90 4.06 -20.34 -4.98
CA LYS A 90 5.24 -20.84 -4.27
C LYS A 90 6.12 -19.63 -3.93
N PRO A 91 6.46 -19.39 -2.66
CA PRO A 91 7.55 -18.46 -2.36
C PRO A 91 8.79 -19.04 -3.05
N SER A 92 9.41 -18.25 -3.93
CA SER A 92 10.71 -18.56 -4.49
C SER A 92 11.69 -18.70 -3.31
N MET A 93 12.04 -19.94 -2.98
CA MET A 93 13.24 -20.25 -2.18
C MET A 93 14.47 -20.11 -3.06
#